data_AF-A0A1B8TBW3-F1
#
_entry.id   AF-A0A1B8TBW3-F1
#
_cell.length_a   1.000
_cell.length_b   1.000
_cell.length_c   1.000
_cell.angle_alpha   90.00
_cell.angle_beta   90.00
_cell.angle_gamma   90.00
#
_symmetry.space_group_name_H-M   'P 1'
#
loop_
_entity.id
_entity.type
_entity.pdbx_description
1 polymer ?
#
loop_
_entity_poly.entity_id
_entity_poly.type
_entity_poly.pdbx_seq_one_letter_code
_entity_poly.pdbx_strand_id
1 'polypeptide(L)'
;MLAGCDHPNKPDVTILPGVVLTVKVNHIGDTLIGEFLPATSTQSIFEQVQASVSAELIKGKCAVGFPLTWDAKSKRHYASVGVISCDGIERIEAPVTLVESSTRMNGLPGLALGDEILVLFTKQTHVK
;
A
#
# COMPACT_ATOMS: atom_id res chain seq x y z
N MET A 1 12.90 -0.46 36.59
CA MET A 1 12.20 -1.14 35.48
C MET A 1 11.55 -0.05 34.65
N LEU A 2 12.21 0.38 33.58
CA LEU A 2 11.60 1.27 32.58
C LEU A 2 10.79 0.34 31.67
N ALA A 3 9.48 0.29 31.87
CA ALA A 3 8.58 -0.32 30.91
C ALA A 3 8.78 0.43 29.59
N GLY A 4 9.39 -0.25 28.61
CA GLY A 4 9.56 0.28 27.27
C GLY A 4 8.18 0.68 26.74
N CYS A 5 8.12 1.82 26.07
CA CYS A 5 6.91 2.30 25.44
C CYS A 5 6.46 1.30 24.38
N ASP A 6 5.64 0.33 24.76
CA ASP A 6 4.81 -0.42 23.82
C ASP A 6 3.90 0.61 23.16
N HIS A 7 4.29 1.08 21.97
CA HIS A 7 3.44 1.96 21.18
C HIS A 7 2.14 1.17 20.89
N PRO A 8 1.00 1.54 21.50
CA PRO A 8 -0.22 0.71 21.46
C PRO A 8 -0.84 0.60 20.05
N ASN A 9 -0.26 1.32 19.09
CA ASN A 9 -0.71 1.38 17.71
C ASN A 9 0.32 0.79 16.74
N LYS A 10 1.30 0.02 17.20
CA LYS A 10 2.25 -0.64 16.29
C LYS A 10 1.50 -1.72 15.50
N PRO A 11 1.39 -1.63 14.17
CA PRO A 11 0.72 -2.66 13.38
C PRO A 11 1.51 -3.97 13.46
N ASP A 12 0.78 -5.09 13.55
CA ASP A 12 1.31 -6.45 13.40
C ASP A 12 0.44 -7.17 12.38
N VAL A 13 0.84 -7.10 11.11
CA VAL A 13 0.06 -7.63 9.99
C VAL A 13 0.95 -8.30 8.97
N THR A 14 0.47 -9.45 8.47
CA THR A 14 1.08 -10.16 7.35
C THR A 14 0.25 -9.94 6.09
N ILE A 15 0.86 -9.31 5.10
CA ILE A 15 0.26 -9.07 3.79
C ILE A 15 0.65 -10.24 2.89
N LEU A 16 -0.34 -11.02 2.43
CA LEU A 16 -0.13 -12.18 1.58
C LEU A 16 -0.01 -11.77 0.09
N PRO A 17 0.69 -12.56 -0.74
CA PRO A 17 0.69 -12.33 -2.19
C PRO A 17 -0.73 -12.39 -2.74
N GLY A 18 -1.04 -11.51 -3.69
CA GLY A 18 -2.37 -11.37 -4.27
C GLY A 18 -3.23 -10.30 -3.60
N VAL A 19 -2.93 -9.91 -2.36
CA VAL A 19 -3.67 -8.85 -1.67
C VAL A 19 -3.60 -7.56 -2.47
N VAL A 20 -4.77 -6.97 -2.74
CA VAL A 20 -4.89 -5.67 -3.41
C VAL A 20 -5.42 -4.67 -2.40
N LEU A 21 -4.69 -3.59 -2.17
CA LEU A 21 -5.12 -2.50 -1.29
C LEU A 21 -5.33 -1.23 -2.09
N THR A 22 -6.28 -0.42 -1.66
CA THR A 22 -6.51 0.92 -2.21
C THR A 22 -5.66 1.93 -1.45
N VAL A 23 -5.00 2.81 -2.19
CA VAL A 23 -4.15 3.88 -1.65
C VAL A 23 -4.61 5.21 -2.24
N LYS A 24 -4.79 6.21 -1.39
CA LYS A 24 -5.04 7.59 -1.82
C LYS A 24 -3.72 8.32 -2.00
N VAL A 25 -3.52 8.91 -3.18
CA VAL A 25 -2.31 9.66 -3.52
C VAL A 25 -2.31 11.01 -2.81
N ASN A 26 -1.30 11.24 -1.98
CA ASN A 26 -1.13 12.50 -1.22
C ASN A 26 0.06 13.33 -1.71
N HIS A 27 1.03 12.73 -2.39
CA HIS A 27 2.16 13.43 -2.99
C HIS A 27 2.64 12.72 -4.26
N ILE A 28 3.06 13.50 -5.26
CA ILE A 28 3.62 13.01 -6.52
C ILE A 28 4.94 13.73 -6.77
N GLY A 29 6.01 12.96 -6.90
CA GLY A 29 7.35 13.37 -7.31
C GLY A 29 8.08 12.16 -7.88
N ASP A 30 9.39 12.04 -7.64
CA ASP A 30 10.16 10.82 -7.97
C ASP A 30 9.62 9.59 -7.22
N THR A 31 9.04 9.83 -6.04
CA THR A 31 8.30 8.85 -5.26
C THR A 31 6.85 9.31 -5.13
N LEU A 32 5.91 8.45 -5.50
CA LEU A 32 4.50 8.64 -5.18
C LEU A 32 4.25 8.23 -3.73
N ILE A 33 3.63 9.09 -2.93
CA ILE A 33 3.29 8.78 -1.54
C ILE A 33 1.79 8.81 -1.38
N GLY A 34 1.27 7.81 -0.68
CA GLY A 34 -0.14 7.73 -0.35
C GLY A 34 -0.43 7.06 0.98
N GLU A 35 -1.69 7.11 1.36
CA GLU A 35 -2.24 6.51 2.57
C GLU A 35 -3.21 5.39 2.20
N PHE A 36 -3.23 4.33 3.01
CA PHE A 36 -4.16 3.23 2.81
C PHE A 36 -5.61 3.68 3.06
N LEU A 37 -6.53 3.22 2.23
CA LEU A 37 -7.97 3.46 2.38
C LEU A 37 -8.68 2.22 2.91
N PRO A 38 -9.75 2.38 3.71
CA PRO A 38 -10.57 1.26 4.17
C PRO A 38 -11.08 0.44 2.98
N ALA A 39 -10.91 -0.88 3.03
CA ALA A 39 -11.53 -1.76 2.05
C ALA A 39 -12.93 -2.18 2.50
N THR A 40 -13.89 -2.21 1.57
CA THR A 40 -15.23 -2.74 1.82
C THR A 40 -15.20 -4.27 1.82
N SER A 41 -15.61 -4.89 2.93
CA SER A 41 -15.84 -6.34 3.00
C SER A 41 -17.28 -6.64 2.63
N THR A 42 -17.52 -7.18 1.43
CA THR A 42 -18.89 -7.42 0.95
C THR A 42 -19.36 -8.85 1.06
N GLN A 43 -18.50 -9.87 0.90
CA GLN A 43 -18.87 -11.29 1.15
C GLN A 43 -17.73 -12.31 1.07
N SER A 44 -16.65 -12.06 0.33
CA SER A 44 -15.62 -13.09 0.12
C SER A 44 -14.56 -13.12 1.23
N ILE A 45 -13.97 -14.29 1.50
CA ILE A 45 -12.85 -14.43 2.45
C ILE A 45 -11.69 -13.52 2.02
N PHE A 46 -11.47 -13.37 0.72
CA PHE A 46 -10.41 -12.53 0.19
C PHE A 46 -10.63 -11.04 0.48
N GLU A 47 -11.86 -10.54 0.32
CA GLU A 47 -12.24 -9.18 0.70
C GLU A 47 -12.10 -8.94 2.20
N GLN A 48 -12.45 -9.94 3.03
CA GLN A 48 -12.28 -9.85 4.49
C GLN A 48 -10.80 -9.74 4.88
N VAL A 49 -9.93 -10.49 4.21
CA VAL A 49 -8.48 -10.40 4.40
C VAL A 49 -7.97 -9.01 4.00
N GLN A 50 -8.37 -8.49 2.83
CA GLN A 50 -7.99 -7.14 2.39
C GLN A 50 -8.47 -6.05 3.36
N ALA A 51 -9.71 -6.15 3.85
CA ALA A 51 -10.27 -5.23 4.83
C ALA A 51 -9.52 -5.28 6.16
N SER A 52 -9.18 -6.47 6.65
CA SER A 52 -8.42 -6.65 7.89
C SER A 52 -7.00 -6.07 7.76
N VAL A 53 -6.33 -6.34 6.64
CA VAL A 53 -4.98 -5.80 6.37
C VAL A 53 -5.02 -4.27 6.28
N SER A 54 -5.96 -3.71 5.53
CA SER A 54 -6.11 -2.25 5.42
C SER A 54 -6.37 -1.61 6.78
N ALA A 55 -7.27 -2.19 7.59
CA ALA A 55 -7.60 -1.67 8.91
C ALA A 55 -6.38 -1.62 9.85
N GLU A 56 -5.55 -2.67 9.87
CA GLU A 56 -4.33 -2.68 10.70
C GLU A 56 -3.30 -1.65 10.24
N LEU A 57 -3.10 -1.50 8.92
CA LEU A 57 -2.20 -0.48 8.38
C LEU A 57 -2.67 0.94 8.70
N ILE A 58 -3.99 1.19 8.63
CA ILE A 58 -4.59 2.48 8.98
C ILE A 58 -4.46 2.76 10.48
N LYS A 59 -4.75 1.76 11.33
CA LYS A 59 -4.57 1.85 12.78
C LYS A 59 -3.11 2.16 13.15
N GLY A 60 -2.18 1.57 12.40
CA GLY A 60 -0.74 1.84 12.48
C GLY A 60 -0.27 3.16 11.91
N LYS A 61 -1.20 3.98 11.38
CA LYS A 61 -0.91 5.24 10.68
C LYS A 61 0.15 5.06 9.58
N CYS A 62 0.06 3.95 8.86
CA CYS A 62 1.02 3.63 7.82
C CYS A 62 0.76 4.48 6.58
N ALA A 63 1.83 5.02 6.03
CA ALA A 63 1.90 5.53 4.67
C ALA A 63 2.72 4.59 3.80
N VAL A 64 2.57 4.71 2.48
CA VAL A 64 3.36 3.94 1.52
C VAL A 64 3.90 4.84 0.42
N GLY A 65 5.18 4.67 0.11
CA GLY A 65 5.88 5.33 -0.99
C GLY A 65 6.18 4.36 -2.13
N PHE A 66 6.09 4.81 -3.37
CA PHE A 66 6.44 4.02 -4.56
C PHE A 66 7.41 4.81 -5.44
N PRO A 67 8.67 4.37 -5.57
CA PRO A 67 9.56 4.95 -6.57
C PRO A 67 9.01 4.62 -7.96
N LEU A 68 8.68 5.66 -8.73
CA LEU A 68 8.00 5.49 -10.00
C LEU A 68 9.00 5.39 -11.15
N THR A 69 8.72 4.51 -12.09
CA THR A 69 9.40 4.45 -13.39
C THR A 69 8.40 4.70 -14.50
N TRP A 70 8.68 5.64 -15.39
CA TRP A 70 7.89 5.88 -16.59
C TRP A 70 8.35 4.96 -17.73
N ASP A 71 7.43 4.18 -18.29
CA ASP A 71 7.66 3.46 -19.55
C ASP A 71 7.00 4.21 -20.72
N ALA A 72 7.83 4.74 -21.62
CA ALA A 72 7.39 5.50 -22.77
C ALA A 72 6.61 4.67 -23.82
N LYS A 73 6.81 3.34 -23.88
CA LYS A 73 6.11 2.49 -24.86
C LYS A 73 4.66 2.27 -24.47
N SER A 74 4.44 1.88 -23.21
CA SER A 74 3.11 1.67 -22.66
C SER A 74 2.45 2.96 -22.18
N LYS A 75 3.21 4.06 -22.09
CA LYS A 75 2.79 5.36 -21.56
C LYS A 75 2.20 5.25 -20.16
N ARG A 76 2.93 4.57 -19.26
CA ARG A 76 2.48 4.24 -17.91
C ARG A 76 3.59 4.38 -16.88
N HIS A 77 3.21 4.76 -15.67
CA HIS A 77 4.02 4.69 -14.47
C HIS A 77 3.94 3.30 -13.84
N TYR A 78 5.08 2.75 -13.47
CA TYR A 78 5.22 1.47 -12.79
C TYR A 78 5.98 1.64 -11.48
N ALA A 79 5.70 0.74 -10.54
CA ALA A 79 6.54 0.49 -9.37
C ALA A 79 6.58 -1.01 -9.11
N SER A 80 7.75 -1.52 -8.74
CA SER A 80 7.98 -2.92 -8.36
C SER A 80 8.15 -3.10 -6.84
N VAL A 81 8.37 -1.99 -6.13
CA VAL A 81 8.58 -1.93 -4.68
C VAL A 81 7.72 -0.80 -4.12
N GLY A 82 7.11 -1.05 -2.97
CA GLY A 82 6.47 -0.06 -2.11
C GLY A 82 7.23 0.01 -0.79
N VAL A 83 7.46 1.20 -0.26
CA VAL A 83 8.11 1.43 1.03
C VAL A 83 7.03 1.81 2.02
N ILE A 84 6.69 0.90 2.92
CA ILE A 84 5.70 1.11 3.99
C ILE A 84 6.41 1.76 5.18
N SER A 85 5.83 2.82 5.72
CA SER A 85 6.31 3.54 6.90
C SER A 85 5.16 3.73 7.87
N CYS A 86 5.29 3.23 9.09
CA CYS A 86 4.27 3.30 10.14
C CYS A 86 4.84 3.97 11.39
N ASP A 87 3.99 4.50 12.27
CA ASP A 87 4.43 5.09 13.54
C ASP A 87 5.13 4.01 14.40
N GLY A 88 6.38 4.27 14.80
CA GLY A 88 7.14 3.37 15.67
C GLY A 88 7.68 2.10 14.99
N ILE A 89 7.66 2.04 13.65
CA ILE A 89 8.28 0.94 12.87
C ILE A 89 9.32 1.50 11.90
N GLU A 90 10.40 0.74 11.69
CA GLU A 90 11.33 0.97 10.59
C GLU A 90 10.62 0.85 9.23
N ARG A 91 11.18 1.48 8.19
CA ARG A 91 10.61 1.37 6.84
C ARG A 91 10.73 -0.06 6.32
N ILE A 92 9.68 -0.54 5.67
CA ILE A 92 9.58 -1.90 5.16
C ILE A 92 9.41 -1.86 3.64
N GLU A 93 10.30 -2.53 2.93
CA GLU A 93 10.16 -2.72 1.49
C GLU A 93 9.22 -3.90 1.21
N ALA A 94 8.20 -3.64 0.40
CA ALA A 94 7.18 -4.58 -0.02
C ALA A 94 7.23 -4.74 -1.54
N PRO A 95 7.38 -5.95 -2.09
CA PRO A 95 7.25 -6.18 -3.52
C PRO A 95 5.80 -5.97 -3.97
N VAL A 96 5.58 -5.05 -4.91
CA VAL A 96 4.25 -4.61 -5.33
C VAL A 96 4.17 -4.36 -6.83
N THR A 97 2.95 -4.26 -7.34
CA THR A 97 2.63 -3.73 -8.67
C THR A 97 1.49 -2.72 -8.54
N LEU A 98 1.63 -1.57 -9.21
CA LEU A 98 0.53 -0.61 -9.33
C LEU A 98 -0.48 -1.11 -10.36
N VAL A 99 -1.77 -1.05 -10.04
CA VAL A 99 -2.86 -1.53 -10.89
C VAL A 99 -3.86 -0.39 -11.08
N GLU A 100 -4.23 -0.14 -12.33
CA GLU A 100 -5.25 0.84 -12.66
C GLU A 100 -6.64 0.34 -12.21
N SER A 101 -7.36 1.15 -11.43
CA SER A 101 -8.64 0.78 -10.83
C SER A 101 -9.73 0.45 -11.87
N SER A 102 -9.76 1.19 -12.98
CA SER A 102 -10.79 1.10 -14.03
C SER A 102 -10.61 -0.10 -14.95
N THR A 103 -9.38 -0.38 -15.38
CA THR A 103 -9.08 -1.40 -16.40
C THR A 103 -8.44 -2.66 -15.82
N ARG A 104 -7.99 -2.62 -14.56
CA ARG A 104 -7.16 -3.65 -13.91
C ARG A 104 -5.84 -3.93 -14.63
N MET A 105 -5.37 -3.03 -15.48
CA MET A 105 -4.09 -3.14 -16.15
C MET A 105 -2.92 -2.70 -15.25
N ASN A 106 -1.76 -3.33 -15.41
CA ASN A 106 -0.54 -2.97 -14.68
C ASN A 106 -0.01 -1.59 -15.09
N GLY A 107 0.36 -0.79 -14.11
CA GLY A 107 0.84 0.58 -14.26
C GLY A 107 -0.29 1.60 -14.34
N LEU A 108 0.07 2.87 -14.23
CA LEU A 108 -0.88 4.00 -14.17
C LEU A 108 -0.62 4.96 -15.34
N PRO A 109 -1.61 5.24 -16.20
CA PRO A 109 -1.39 6.08 -17.39
C PRO A 109 -1.18 7.57 -17.06
N GLY A 110 -1.75 8.01 -15.94
CA GLY A 110 -1.61 9.36 -15.39
C GLY A 110 -1.83 9.32 -13.88
N LEU A 111 -1.37 10.36 -13.19
CA LEU A 111 -1.42 10.46 -11.74
C LEU A 111 -1.80 11.90 -11.36
N ALA A 112 -2.80 12.03 -10.50
CA ALA A 112 -3.19 13.28 -9.88
C ALA A 112 -3.24 13.13 -8.35
N LEU A 113 -3.05 14.25 -7.65
CA LEU A 113 -3.23 14.29 -6.20
C LEU A 113 -4.70 13.97 -5.87
N GLY A 114 -4.89 13.11 -4.88
CA GLY A 114 -6.20 12.63 -4.47
C GLY A 114 -6.70 11.39 -5.22
N ASP A 115 -5.99 10.92 -6.25
CA ASP A 115 -6.36 9.68 -6.96
C ASP A 115 -6.35 8.48 -6.01
N GLU A 116 -7.28 7.55 -6.25
CA GLU A 116 -7.32 6.25 -5.58
C GLU A 116 -6.73 5.19 -6.51
N ILE A 117 -5.57 4.66 -6.13
CA ILE A 117 -4.84 3.67 -6.89
C ILE A 117 -4.91 2.31 -6.21
N LEU A 118 -4.84 1.24 -7.00
CA LEU A 118 -4.75 -0.11 -6.47
C LEU A 118 -3.31 -0.59 -6.45
N VAL A 119 -2.95 -1.25 -5.36
CA VAL A 119 -1.61 -1.77 -5.12
C VAL A 119 -1.72 -3.26 -4.86
N LEU A 120 -1.21 -4.05 -5.80
CA LEU A 120 -1.13 -5.50 -5.69
C LEU A 120 0.18 -5.90 -5.01
N PHE A 121 0.10 -6.58 -3.88
CA PHE A 121 1.26 -7.17 -3.23
C PHE A 121 1.64 -8.48 -3.92
N THR A 122 2.88 -8.56 -4.39
CA THR A 122 3.36 -9.69 -5.22
C THR A 122 4.10 -10.74 -4.40
N LYS A 123 4.55 -10.39 -3.20
CA LYS A 123 5.15 -11.33 -2.23
C LYS A 123 4.61 -11.06 -0.83
N GLN A 124 4.77 -12.07 0.03
CA GLN A 124 4.45 -11.94 1.44
C GLN A 124 5.31 -10.84 2.08
N THR A 125 4.68 -9.96 2.85
CA THR A 125 5.32 -8.85 3.57
C THR A 125 4.82 -8.83 5.00
N HIS A 126 5.72 -8.70 5.98
CA HIS A 126 5.38 -8.55 7.38
C HIS A 126 5.58 -7.11 7.80
N VAL A 127 4.56 -6.49 8.39
CA VAL A 127 4.62 -5.15 8.97
C VAL A 127 4.51 -5.30 10.47
N LYS A 128 5.62 -5.09 11.18
CA LYS A 128 5.79 -5.37 12.62
C LYS A 128 7.01 -4.66 13.21
#